data_AF-R5LLX5-F1
#
_entry.id   AF-R5LLX5-F1
#
_cell.length_a   1.000
_cell.length_b   1.000
_cell.length_c   1.000
_cell.angle_alpha   90.00
_cell.angle_beta   90.00
_cell.angle_gamma   90.00
#
_symmetry.space_group_name_H-M   'P 1'
#
loop_
_entity.id
_entity.type
_entity.pdbx_description
1 polymer ?
#
loop_
_entity_poly.entity_id
_entity_poly.type
_entity_poly.pdbx_seq_one_letter_code
_entity_poly.pdbx_strand_id
1 'polypeptide(L)'
;MVIKRLSCVFRLSDAGSGRLLTRSEVSFREGGAVIKHEYKPGGYFVLTDLPEGDHTITVTAPGYQQEQAVITVDHARFSALDSVSYVALNPSRRHPAADRYPSVCGSAPGFGTVYAVRAAGNLRVAEERSEAGASEVRMFQETGAPALPALFLLGSGKTSELVMFTGSRDGLCSVHSPLKYAHQRSETAQPLIRLRCGENGEFFLLLVGTFRPDAQTGNYRLSFIAEKSGKVVTAQAEAAPRGCTDIGKLKFAGGK
;
A
#
# COMPACT_ATOMS: atom_id res chain seq x y z
N MET A 1 18.77 -34.09 3.74
CA MET A 1 18.54 -32.72 3.26
C MET A 1 17.07 -32.61 2.88
N VAL A 2 16.26 -31.82 3.59
CA VAL A 2 14.86 -31.57 3.19
C VAL A 2 14.87 -30.42 2.20
N ILE A 3 14.55 -30.69 0.94
CA ILE A 3 14.38 -29.67 -0.09
C ILE A 3 13.00 -29.04 0.15
N LYS A 4 12.97 -27.78 0.58
CA LYS A 4 11.73 -27.00 0.68
C LYS A 4 11.46 -26.30 -0.66
N ARG A 5 10.21 -26.33 -1.11
CA ARG A 5 9.78 -25.61 -2.32
C ARG A 5 9.26 -24.24 -1.92
N LEU A 6 9.75 -23.20 -2.59
CA LEU A 6 9.27 -21.85 -2.37
C LEU A 6 7.82 -21.73 -2.84
N SER A 7 6.94 -21.17 -2.01
CA SER A 7 5.54 -20.96 -2.35
C SER A 7 5.20 -19.49 -2.54
N CYS A 8 5.68 -18.64 -1.65
CA CYS A 8 5.59 -17.19 -1.82
C CYS A 8 6.54 -16.48 -0.87
N VAL A 9 6.82 -15.21 -1.18
CA VAL A 9 7.59 -14.33 -0.31
C VAL A 9 6.73 -13.12 0.00
N PHE A 10 6.59 -12.78 1.28
CA PHE A 10 6.02 -11.50 1.69
C PHE A 10 7.14 -10.54 2.05
N ARG A 11 7.03 -9.29 1.61
CA ARG A 11 7.82 -8.20 2.18
C ARG A 11 6.88 -7.25 2.91
N LEU A 12 6.99 -7.22 4.23
CA LEU A 12 6.03 -6.54 5.10
C LEU A 12 6.57 -5.22 5.65
N SER A 13 5.78 -4.17 5.56
CA SER A 13 6.09 -2.85 6.12
C SER A 13 4.92 -2.26 6.90
N ASP A 14 5.23 -1.30 7.77
CA ASP A 14 4.26 -0.43 8.42
C ASP A 14 3.81 0.63 7.41
N ALA A 15 2.52 0.70 7.11
CA ALA A 15 2.00 1.57 6.05
C ALA A 15 2.17 3.07 6.33
N GLY A 16 2.29 3.45 7.60
CA GLY A 16 2.45 4.83 7.98
C GLY A 16 3.91 5.30 7.95
N SER A 17 4.81 4.49 8.50
CA SER A 17 6.24 4.84 8.67
C SER A 17 7.16 4.28 7.58
N GLY A 18 6.70 3.28 6.83
CA GLY A 18 7.52 2.53 5.87
C GLY A 18 8.52 1.55 6.54
N ARG A 19 8.53 1.46 7.87
CA ARG A 19 9.43 0.56 8.61
C ARG A 19 9.10 -0.90 8.25
N LEU A 20 10.13 -1.68 7.95
CA LEU A 20 9.97 -3.12 7.72
C LEU A 20 9.63 -3.85 9.02
N LEU A 21 8.72 -4.82 8.93
CA LEU A 21 8.39 -5.70 10.06
C LEU A 21 9.46 -6.79 10.23
N THR A 22 9.61 -7.22 11.47
CA THR A 22 10.58 -8.24 11.91
C THR A 22 9.87 -9.54 12.29
N ARG A 23 10.64 -10.63 12.37
CA ARG A 23 10.12 -12.01 12.54
C ARG A 23 9.08 -12.16 13.65
N SER A 24 9.35 -11.63 14.84
CA SER A 24 8.50 -11.84 16.03
C SER A 24 7.18 -11.06 15.98
N GLU A 25 7.01 -10.17 15.01
CA GLU A 25 5.83 -9.31 14.91
C GLU A 25 4.69 -9.98 14.11
N VAL A 26 4.96 -11.02 13.31
CA VAL A 26 4.03 -11.46 12.25
C VAL A 26 3.62 -12.93 12.37
N SER A 27 2.33 -13.18 12.15
CA SER A 27 1.76 -14.52 11.96
C SER A 27 0.99 -14.60 10.65
N PHE A 28 1.22 -15.69 9.90
CA PHE A 28 0.49 -16.05 8.69
C PHE A 28 -0.50 -17.18 9.00
N ARG A 29 -1.72 -17.08 8.46
CA ARG A 29 -2.77 -18.08 8.65
C ARG A 29 -3.57 -18.33 7.37
N GLU A 30 -4.06 -19.55 7.20
CA GLU A 30 -5.04 -19.90 6.17
C GLU A 30 -6.08 -20.84 6.78
N GLY A 31 -7.37 -20.57 6.56
CA GLY A 31 -8.46 -21.32 7.20
C GLY A 31 -8.37 -21.37 8.73
N GLY A 32 -7.70 -20.38 9.36
CA GLY A 32 -7.42 -20.33 10.80
C GLY A 32 -6.15 -21.05 11.25
N ALA A 33 -5.62 -21.98 10.44
CA ALA A 33 -4.38 -22.70 10.73
C ALA A 33 -3.15 -21.81 10.55
N VAL A 34 -2.15 -21.95 11.43
CA VAL A 34 -0.90 -21.17 11.36
C VAL A 34 0.01 -21.75 10.29
N ILE A 35 0.52 -20.89 9.41
CA ILE A 35 1.51 -21.25 8.40
C ILE A 35 2.91 -20.94 8.92
N LYS A 36 3.80 -21.93 8.84
CA LYS A 36 5.21 -21.76 9.18
C LYS A 36 5.90 -20.91 8.12
N HIS A 37 6.79 -20.02 8.55
CA HIS A 37 7.57 -19.18 7.65
C HIS A 37 9.02 -19.08 8.11
N GLU A 38 9.92 -18.81 7.17
CA GLU A 38 11.27 -18.35 7.46
C GLU A 38 11.34 -16.83 7.36
N TYR A 39 12.21 -16.20 8.16
CA TYR A 39 12.50 -14.77 8.04
C TYR A 39 13.89 -14.58 7.44
N LYS A 40 14.02 -13.64 6.50
CA LYS A 40 15.31 -13.18 5.96
C LYS A 40 15.48 -11.67 6.21
N PRO A 41 16.71 -11.18 6.39
CA PRO A 41 17.00 -9.75 6.52
C PRO A 41 16.37 -8.93 5.39
N GLY A 42 15.93 -7.70 5.68
CA GLY A 42 15.24 -6.86 4.70
C GLY A 42 13.71 -6.98 4.71
N GLY A 43 13.14 -7.64 5.73
CA GLY A 43 11.70 -7.71 5.96
C GLY A 43 10.99 -8.79 5.14
N TYR A 44 11.73 -9.83 4.72
CA TYR A 44 11.20 -10.90 3.89
C TYR A 44 10.76 -12.09 4.73
N PHE A 45 9.53 -12.54 4.51
CA PHE A 45 8.91 -13.69 5.13
C PHE A 45 8.63 -14.73 4.05
N VAL A 46 9.24 -15.90 4.18
CA VAL A 46 9.27 -16.93 3.14
C VAL A 46 8.36 -18.06 3.57
N LEU A 47 7.30 -18.31 2.79
CA LEU A 47 6.42 -19.46 2.97
C LEU A 47 6.82 -20.53 1.95
N THR A 48 6.87 -21.76 2.42
CA THR A 48 7.30 -22.92 1.63
C THR A 48 6.27 -24.03 1.72
N ASP A 49 6.27 -24.89 0.72
CA ASP A 49 5.55 -26.16 0.69
C ASP A 49 4.02 -26.01 0.84
N LEU A 50 3.45 -24.86 0.42
CA LEU A 50 2.02 -24.73 0.17
C LEU A 50 1.62 -25.57 -1.06
N PRO A 51 0.42 -26.17 -1.05
CA PRO A 51 -0.18 -26.80 -2.23
C PRO A 51 -0.20 -25.89 -3.47
N GLU A 52 -0.31 -26.47 -4.66
CA GLU A 52 -0.60 -25.68 -5.86
C GLU A 52 -2.04 -25.15 -5.83
N GLY A 53 -2.24 -23.96 -6.40
CA GLY A 53 -3.55 -23.32 -6.50
C GLY A 53 -3.63 -21.99 -5.77
N ASP A 54 -4.86 -21.50 -5.61
CA ASP A 54 -5.14 -20.20 -5.00
C ASP A 54 -5.23 -20.31 -3.48
N HIS A 55 -4.53 -19.40 -2.80
CA HIS A 55 -4.47 -19.31 -1.35
C HIS A 55 -4.91 -17.94 -0.88
N THR A 56 -5.67 -17.89 0.20
CA THR A 56 -6.04 -16.64 0.88
C THR A 56 -5.33 -16.58 2.23
N ILE A 57 -4.18 -15.93 2.23
CA ILE A 57 -3.31 -15.84 3.39
C ILE A 57 -3.72 -14.64 4.25
N THR A 58 -4.10 -14.92 5.48
CA THR A 58 -4.33 -13.90 6.50
C THR A 58 -3.00 -13.54 7.18
N VAL A 59 -2.63 -12.27 7.09
CA VAL A 59 -1.44 -11.70 7.75
C VAL A 59 -1.89 -10.91 8.98
N THR A 60 -1.29 -11.22 10.12
CA THR A 60 -1.60 -10.57 11.40
C THR A 60 -0.32 -10.12 12.09
N ALA A 61 -0.37 -8.96 12.72
CA ALA A 61 0.68 -8.44 13.59
C ALA A 61 0.05 -7.64 14.75
N PRO A 62 0.54 -7.78 16.00
CA PRO A 62 0.00 -7.02 17.13
C PRO A 62 0.04 -5.51 16.87
N GLY A 63 -1.06 -4.82 17.16
CA GLY A 63 -1.20 -3.39 16.90
C GLY A 63 -1.53 -3.02 15.46
N TYR A 64 -1.50 -3.95 14.51
CA TYR A 64 -1.88 -3.71 13.12
C TYR A 64 -3.29 -4.23 12.80
N GLN A 65 -3.88 -3.70 11.74
CA GLN A 65 -5.10 -4.24 11.14
C GLN A 65 -4.76 -5.56 10.44
N GLN A 66 -5.68 -6.53 10.50
CA GLN A 66 -5.53 -7.78 9.77
C GLN A 66 -5.57 -7.51 8.27
N GLU A 67 -4.69 -8.18 7.53
CA GLU A 67 -4.62 -8.08 6.08
C GLU A 67 -4.84 -9.47 5.47
N GLN A 68 -5.37 -9.50 4.24
CA GLN A 68 -5.40 -10.74 3.46
C GLN A 68 -4.62 -10.54 2.17
N ALA A 69 -3.91 -11.57 1.75
CA ALA A 69 -3.26 -11.62 0.46
C ALA A 69 -3.75 -12.85 -0.28
N VAL A 70 -4.20 -12.63 -1.52
CA VAL A 70 -4.50 -13.72 -2.44
C VAL A 70 -3.23 -13.98 -3.23
N ILE A 71 -2.76 -15.22 -3.19
CA ILE A 71 -1.59 -15.68 -3.93
C ILE A 71 -1.98 -16.93 -4.71
N THR A 72 -1.37 -17.11 -5.87
CA THR A 72 -1.48 -18.35 -6.65
C THR A 72 -0.13 -19.04 -6.61
N VAL A 73 -0.10 -20.27 -6.10
CA VAL A 73 1.11 -21.09 -6.04
C VAL A 73 1.15 -21.97 -7.29
N ASP A 74 2.15 -21.72 -8.14
CA ASP A 74 2.47 -22.53 -9.32
C ASP A 74 3.96 -22.95 -9.22
N HIS A 75 4.21 -24.20 -8.86
CA HIS A 75 5.58 -24.71 -8.70
C HIS A 75 6.33 -24.86 -10.04
N ALA A 76 5.62 -24.84 -11.19
CA ALA A 76 6.23 -24.96 -12.51
C ALA A 76 6.70 -23.61 -13.09
N ARG A 77 6.13 -22.49 -12.65
CA ARG A 77 6.43 -21.13 -13.16
C ARG A 77 7.17 -20.25 -12.17
N PHE A 78 7.76 -20.82 -11.13
CA PHE A 78 8.33 -20.05 -10.04
C PHE A 78 9.53 -19.18 -10.49
N SER A 79 9.30 -17.88 -10.59
CA SER A 79 10.36 -16.86 -10.67
C SER A 79 10.42 -16.14 -9.31
N ALA A 80 11.64 -15.98 -8.78
CA ALA A 80 11.86 -15.43 -7.44
C ALA A 80 11.39 -13.97 -7.29
N LEU A 81 11.26 -13.23 -8.40
CA LEU A 81 10.81 -11.84 -8.41
C LEU A 81 9.29 -11.70 -8.59
N ASP A 82 8.65 -12.60 -9.35
CA ASP A 82 7.19 -12.60 -9.54
C ASP A 82 6.42 -13.06 -8.29
N SER A 83 7.13 -13.55 -7.29
CA SER A 83 6.55 -14.21 -6.11
C SER A 83 6.61 -13.36 -4.83
N VAL A 84 7.06 -12.10 -4.93
CA VAL A 84 7.15 -11.19 -3.78
C VAL A 84 5.88 -10.36 -3.63
N SER A 85 5.05 -10.71 -2.64
CA SER A 85 3.91 -9.91 -2.20
C SER A 85 4.36 -8.76 -1.30
N TYR A 86 4.32 -7.53 -1.82
CA TYR A 86 4.59 -6.31 -1.06
C TYR A 86 3.34 -5.88 -0.30
N VAL A 87 3.36 -5.97 1.03
CA VAL A 87 2.18 -5.68 1.86
C VAL A 87 2.55 -4.69 2.95
N ALA A 88 1.93 -3.51 2.89
CA ALA A 88 1.98 -2.52 3.94
C ALA A 88 0.82 -2.74 4.91
N LEU A 89 1.11 -3.10 6.16
CA LEU A 89 0.11 -3.28 7.21
C LEU A 89 -0.27 -1.94 7.81
N ASN A 90 -1.58 -1.66 7.84
CA ASN A 90 -2.07 -0.43 8.46
C ASN A 90 -2.06 -0.55 9.99
N PRO A 91 -1.56 0.47 10.70
CA PRO A 91 -1.76 0.56 12.14
C PRO A 91 -3.24 0.47 12.52
N SER A 92 -3.54 -0.23 13.61
CA SER A 92 -4.85 -0.25 14.24
C SER A 92 -4.91 0.76 15.40
N ARG A 93 -6.09 0.87 16.03
CA ARG A 93 -6.28 1.63 17.28
C ARG A 93 -5.39 1.15 18.44
N ARG A 94 -4.90 -0.09 18.38
CA ARG A 94 -4.01 -0.69 19.39
C ARG A 94 -2.52 -0.54 19.06
N HIS A 95 -2.18 0.18 17.99
CA HIS A 95 -0.80 0.38 17.60
C HIS A 95 -0.07 1.27 18.63
N PRO A 96 1.22 1.04 18.96
CA PRO A 96 1.97 1.89 19.90
C PRO A 96 2.16 3.35 19.49
N ALA A 97 1.83 3.71 18.25
CA ALA A 97 1.79 5.11 17.80
C ALA A 97 0.39 5.75 17.92
N ALA A 98 -0.66 4.98 18.23
CA ALA A 98 -2.02 5.49 18.37
C ALA A 98 -2.16 6.53 19.50
N ASP A 99 -1.35 6.42 20.56
CA ASP A 99 -1.35 7.39 21.66
C ASP A 99 -0.64 8.72 21.30
N ARG A 100 0.16 8.72 20.22
CA ARG A 100 1.03 9.84 19.83
C ARG A 100 0.52 10.62 18.62
N TYR A 101 -0.32 9.99 17.81
CA TYR A 101 -0.78 10.55 16.54
C TYR A 101 -2.31 10.55 16.47
N PRO A 102 -2.91 11.58 15.86
CA PRO A 102 -4.34 11.59 15.61
C PRO A 102 -4.72 10.47 14.63
N SER A 103 -5.99 10.10 14.63
CA SER A 103 -6.51 9.08 13.74
C SER A 103 -7.83 9.49 13.12
N VAL A 104 -8.20 8.78 12.06
CA VAL A 104 -9.45 8.95 11.34
C VAL A 104 -10.17 7.62 11.25
N CYS A 105 -11.47 7.65 11.50
CA CYS A 105 -12.39 6.60 11.05
C CYS A 105 -13.47 7.20 10.16
N GLY A 106 -14.04 6.36 9.30
CA GLY A 106 -15.12 6.75 8.41
C GLY A 106 -15.66 5.53 7.68
N SER A 107 -16.53 5.78 6.70
CA SER A 107 -17.09 4.74 5.84
C SER A 107 -17.01 5.10 4.37
N ALA A 108 -16.79 4.10 3.53
CA ALA A 108 -16.86 4.14 2.08
C ALA A 108 -17.74 2.99 1.57
N PRO A 109 -19.07 3.04 1.79
CA PRO A 109 -19.97 1.96 1.38
C PRO A 109 -19.87 1.67 -0.13
N GLY A 110 -19.81 0.39 -0.47
CA GLY A 110 -19.64 -0.07 -1.86
C GLY A 110 -18.18 -0.14 -2.33
N PHE A 111 -17.20 0.16 -1.47
CA PHE A 111 -15.78 -0.01 -1.74
C PHE A 111 -15.16 -0.98 -0.73
N GLY A 112 -14.50 -2.03 -1.22
CA GLY A 112 -13.69 -2.92 -0.37
C GLY A 112 -12.30 -2.34 -0.04
N THR A 113 -11.89 -1.29 -0.74
CA THR A 113 -10.61 -0.61 -0.51
C THR A 113 -10.73 0.86 -0.88
N VAL A 114 -10.14 1.71 -0.05
CA VAL A 114 -9.88 3.12 -0.34
C VAL A 114 -8.41 3.41 -0.09
N TYR A 115 -7.88 4.47 -0.68
CA TYR A 115 -6.50 4.86 -0.50
C TYR A 115 -6.43 6.28 0.02
N ALA A 116 -5.71 6.49 1.12
CA ALA A 116 -5.39 7.83 1.59
C ALA A 116 -4.16 8.35 0.82
N VAL A 117 -4.27 9.54 0.24
CA VAL A 117 -3.16 10.19 -0.45
C VAL A 117 -2.26 10.86 0.59
N ARG A 118 -0.97 10.56 0.56
CA ARG A 118 0.01 11.24 1.41
C ARG A 118 0.24 12.67 0.91
N ALA A 119 0.32 13.61 1.86
CA ALA A 119 0.44 15.04 1.55
C ALA A 119 1.83 15.47 1.01
N ALA A 120 2.82 14.59 1.03
CA ALA A 120 4.20 14.90 0.63
C ALA A 120 4.93 13.67 0.10
N GLY A 121 6.04 13.93 -0.60
CA GLY A 121 6.95 12.89 -1.06
C GLY A 121 6.57 12.29 -2.41
N ASN A 122 6.12 13.13 -3.35
CA ASN A 122 5.76 12.63 -4.67
C ASN A 122 6.99 12.13 -5.43
N LEU A 123 6.72 11.31 -6.43
CA LEU A 123 7.66 11.06 -7.51
C LEU A 123 7.20 11.84 -8.75
N ARG A 124 8.13 12.15 -9.65
CA ARG A 124 7.80 12.72 -10.96
C ARG A 124 8.50 11.94 -12.05
N VAL A 125 7.80 11.68 -13.15
CA VAL A 125 8.42 11.11 -14.35
C VAL A 125 9.51 12.07 -14.83
N ALA A 126 10.74 11.59 -14.91
CA ALA A 126 11.92 12.38 -15.24
C ALA A 126 12.43 12.15 -16.67
N GLU A 127 11.94 11.13 -17.35
CA GLU A 127 12.11 10.95 -18.79
C GLU A 127 11.01 11.68 -19.58
N GLU A 128 11.26 11.92 -20.87
CA GLU A 128 10.28 12.58 -21.75
C GLU A 128 8.96 11.81 -21.82
N ARG A 129 9.07 10.48 -21.91
CA ARG A 129 7.94 9.57 -21.99
C ARG A 129 8.33 8.17 -21.55
N SER A 130 7.52 7.58 -20.67
CA SER A 130 7.51 6.14 -20.41
C SER A 130 6.37 5.50 -21.17
N GLU A 131 6.59 4.31 -21.72
CA GLU A 131 5.60 3.61 -22.53
C GLU A 131 4.74 2.66 -21.69
N ALA A 132 3.52 2.41 -22.17
CA ALA A 132 2.72 1.31 -21.65
C ALA A 132 3.50 -0.02 -21.82
N GLY A 133 3.48 -0.86 -20.79
CA GLY A 133 4.27 -2.08 -20.71
C GLY A 133 5.68 -1.89 -20.13
N ALA A 134 6.09 -0.66 -19.79
CA ALA A 134 7.38 -0.44 -19.13
C ALA A 134 7.41 -1.08 -17.73
N SER A 135 8.50 -1.78 -17.42
CA SER A 135 8.77 -2.36 -16.09
C SER A 135 9.73 -1.52 -15.25
N GLU A 136 10.28 -0.45 -15.83
CA GLU A 136 11.14 0.52 -15.19
C GLU A 136 10.79 1.92 -15.71
N VAL A 137 10.85 2.92 -14.84
CA VAL A 137 10.53 4.31 -15.16
C VAL A 137 11.56 5.21 -14.50
N ARG A 138 12.11 6.18 -15.24
CA ARG A 138 13.01 7.16 -14.63
C ARG A 138 12.18 8.17 -13.84
N MET A 139 12.38 8.21 -12.53
CA MET A 139 11.66 9.07 -11.61
C MET A 139 12.62 10.03 -10.87
N PHE A 140 12.18 11.27 -10.71
CA PHE A 140 12.71 12.18 -9.71
C PHE A 140 11.94 12.00 -8.41
N GLN A 141 12.63 11.79 -7.29
CA GLN A 141 12.01 11.65 -5.97
C GLN A 141 12.03 12.99 -5.23
N GLU A 142 10.86 13.51 -4.86
CA GLU A 142 10.78 14.71 -4.03
C GLU A 142 11.20 14.38 -2.57
N THR A 143 11.67 15.40 -1.85
CA THR A 143 11.99 15.28 -0.42
C THR A 143 10.81 14.69 0.35
N GLY A 144 11.08 13.64 1.14
CA GLY A 144 10.07 12.96 1.94
C GLY A 144 9.29 11.85 1.22
N ALA A 145 9.70 11.49 0.00
CA ALA A 145 9.20 10.29 -0.68
C ALA A 145 9.35 9.05 0.22
N PRO A 146 8.37 8.13 0.22
CA PRO A 146 8.51 6.87 0.95
C PRO A 146 9.72 6.08 0.45
N ALA A 147 10.34 5.34 1.36
CA ALA A 147 11.20 4.25 0.97
C ALA A 147 10.41 3.24 0.13
N LEU A 148 11.01 2.77 -0.96
CA LEU A 148 10.41 1.74 -1.79
C LEU A 148 10.66 0.36 -1.16
N PRO A 149 9.69 -0.56 -1.25
CA PRO A 149 8.49 -0.55 -2.07
C PRO A 149 7.36 0.34 -1.51
N ALA A 150 6.65 1.03 -2.39
CA ALA A 150 5.49 1.82 -2.01
C ALA A 150 4.50 1.97 -3.18
N LEU A 151 3.22 2.12 -2.82
CA LEU A 151 2.13 2.31 -3.77
C LEU A 151 1.92 3.79 -4.07
N PHE A 152 1.67 4.11 -5.34
CA PHE A 152 1.42 5.47 -5.81
C PHE A 152 0.22 5.50 -6.77
N LEU A 153 -0.45 6.63 -6.84
CA LEU A 153 -1.29 7.00 -7.99
C LEU A 153 -0.41 7.75 -8.98
N LEU A 154 -0.13 7.17 -10.15
CA LEU A 154 0.64 7.81 -11.21
C LEU A 154 -0.29 8.46 -12.23
N GLY A 155 -0.01 9.70 -12.60
CA GLY A 155 -0.75 10.44 -13.62
C GLY A 155 -2.06 11.04 -13.11
N SER A 156 -2.92 11.44 -14.03
CA SER A 156 -4.22 12.05 -13.74
C SER A 156 -5.28 11.71 -14.79
N GLY A 157 -6.56 11.91 -14.47
CA GLY A 157 -7.66 11.67 -15.40
C GLY A 157 -7.69 10.24 -15.95
N LYS A 158 -7.86 10.11 -17.28
CA LYS A 158 -8.09 8.83 -17.98
C LYS A 158 -6.89 7.88 -17.99
N THR A 159 -5.68 8.39 -17.79
CA THR A 159 -4.44 7.60 -17.77
C THR A 159 -3.92 7.38 -16.36
N SER A 160 -4.68 7.78 -15.33
CA SER A 160 -4.29 7.52 -13.95
C SER A 160 -4.32 6.03 -13.62
N GLU A 161 -3.29 5.55 -12.94
CA GLU A 161 -3.18 4.16 -12.51
C GLU A 161 -2.46 3.99 -11.18
N LEU A 162 -2.74 2.89 -10.49
CA LEU A 162 -2.07 2.51 -9.25
C LEU A 162 -0.78 1.75 -9.58
N VAL A 163 0.37 2.30 -9.15
CA VAL A 163 1.69 1.74 -9.44
C VAL A 163 2.42 1.43 -8.14
N MET A 164 2.84 0.17 -7.98
CA MET A 164 3.75 -0.24 -6.92
C MET A 164 5.18 -0.14 -7.44
N PHE A 165 5.93 0.86 -6.98
CA PHE A 165 7.37 0.92 -7.21
C PHE A 165 8.07 0.03 -6.19
N THR A 166 8.99 -0.82 -6.63
CA THR A 166 9.60 -1.88 -5.79
C THR A 166 11.03 -1.55 -5.35
N GLY A 167 11.72 -0.67 -6.09
CA GLY A 167 13.07 -0.22 -5.81
C GLY A 167 13.48 0.92 -6.73
N SER A 168 14.63 1.53 -6.45
CA SER A 168 15.22 2.58 -7.28
C SER A 168 16.74 2.45 -7.29
N ARG A 169 17.34 2.66 -8.46
CA ARG A 169 18.79 2.77 -8.67
C ARG A 169 19.06 3.96 -9.59
N ASP A 170 19.78 4.97 -9.10
CA ASP A 170 20.15 6.16 -9.88
C ASP A 170 18.93 6.84 -10.56
N GLY A 171 17.81 6.88 -9.84
CA GLY A 171 16.54 7.44 -10.30
C GLY A 171 15.72 6.52 -11.22
N LEU A 172 16.26 5.38 -11.67
CA LEU A 172 15.48 4.38 -12.39
C LEU A 172 14.71 3.52 -11.38
N CYS A 173 13.39 3.66 -11.36
CA CYS A 173 12.51 2.95 -10.44
C CYS A 173 11.88 1.74 -11.13
N SER A 174 11.99 0.56 -10.52
CA SER A 174 11.32 -0.65 -11.00
C SER A 174 9.87 -0.68 -10.53
N VAL A 175 8.96 -1.16 -11.38
CA VAL A 175 7.54 -1.36 -11.04
C VAL A 175 7.21 -2.84 -10.87
N HIS A 176 6.30 -3.15 -9.96
CA HIS A 176 5.87 -4.53 -9.68
C HIS A 176 5.14 -5.16 -10.87
N SER A 177 4.31 -4.37 -11.55
CA SER A 177 3.59 -4.77 -12.75
C SER A 177 3.87 -3.74 -13.84
N PRO A 178 4.02 -4.15 -15.10
CA PRO A 178 4.23 -3.22 -16.21
C PRO A 178 3.17 -2.12 -16.22
N LEU A 179 3.57 -0.88 -16.56
CA LEU A 179 2.65 0.25 -16.65
C LEU A 179 1.49 -0.05 -17.61
N LYS A 180 0.26 0.30 -17.23
CA LYS A 180 -0.90 0.12 -18.10
C LYS A 180 -0.98 1.21 -19.17
N TYR A 181 -0.52 2.41 -18.84
CA TYR A 181 -0.55 3.58 -19.69
C TYR A 181 0.85 4.14 -19.92
N ALA A 182 0.98 4.94 -20.97
CA ALA A 182 2.17 5.74 -21.17
C ALA A 182 2.08 7.02 -20.33
N HIS A 183 3.20 7.43 -19.74
CA HIS A 183 3.26 8.61 -18.90
C HIS A 183 4.28 9.63 -19.41
N GLN A 184 3.91 10.90 -19.34
CA GLN A 184 4.72 12.02 -19.83
C GLN A 184 5.62 12.60 -18.74
N ARG A 185 6.67 13.31 -19.16
CA ARG A 185 7.54 14.06 -18.25
C ARG A 185 6.75 14.93 -17.28
N SER A 186 7.22 14.95 -16.04
CA SER A 186 6.65 15.70 -14.91
C SER A 186 5.27 15.23 -14.44
N GLU A 187 4.69 14.19 -15.03
CA GLU A 187 3.52 13.56 -14.42
C GLU A 187 3.87 13.07 -13.01
N THR A 188 2.93 13.30 -12.08
CA THR A 188 3.16 13.08 -10.65
C THR A 188 2.69 11.69 -10.27
N ALA A 189 3.51 11.00 -9.47
CA ALA A 189 3.13 9.83 -8.71
C ALA A 189 2.92 10.24 -7.25
N GLN A 190 1.67 10.21 -6.79
CA GLN A 190 1.29 10.57 -5.42
C GLN A 190 1.31 9.33 -4.52
N PRO A 191 2.05 9.31 -3.41
CA PRO A 191 2.13 8.13 -2.56
C PRO A 191 0.81 7.85 -1.85
N LEU A 192 0.46 6.58 -1.73
CA LEU A 192 -0.81 6.11 -1.20
C LEU A 192 -0.62 5.21 0.00
N ILE A 193 -1.56 5.30 0.94
CA ILE A 193 -1.78 4.30 2.00
C ILE A 193 -3.07 3.58 1.66
N ARG A 194 -2.96 2.28 1.32
CA ARG A 194 -4.12 1.43 1.03
C ARG A 194 -4.83 1.08 2.33
N LEU A 195 -6.11 1.38 2.42
CA LEU A 195 -6.98 1.05 3.55
C LEU A 195 -8.01 0.01 3.09
N ARG A 196 -7.99 -1.17 3.71
CA ARG A 196 -9.09 -2.12 3.55
C ARG A 196 -10.32 -1.58 4.25
N CYS A 197 -11.45 -1.70 3.58
CA CYS A 197 -12.73 -1.45 4.19
C CYS A 197 -13.30 -2.77 4.72
N GLY A 198 -14.00 -2.72 5.85
CA GLY A 198 -14.83 -3.85 6.27
C GLY A 198 -16.12 -3.96 5.46
N GLU A 199 -16.99 -4.88 5.85
CA GLU A 199 -18.18 -5.27 5.07
C GLU A 199 -19.13 -4.08 4.81
N ASN A 200 -19.20 -3.13 5.74
CA ASN A 200 -20.06 -1.94 5.62
C ASN A 200 -19.30 -0.72 5.07
N GLY A 201 -18.07 -0.91 4.60
CA GLY A 201 -17.22 0.14 4.06
C GLY A 201 -16.39 0.86 5.13
N GLU A 202 -16.41 0.44 6.39
CA GLU A 202 -15.70 1.09 7.48
C GLU A 202 -14.18 0.99 7.33
N PHE A 203 -13.46 2.06 7.62
CA PHE A 203 -12.00 2.09 7.58
C PHE A 203 -11.40 2.87 8.75
N PHE A 204 -10.12 2.62 9.02
CA PHE A 204 -9.33 3.33 10.00
C PHE A 204 -7.97 3.73 9.43
N LEU A 205 -7.56 4.97 9.69
CA LEU A 205 -6.28 5.53 9.30
C LEU A 205 -5.61 6.21 10.51
N LEU A 206 -4.38 5.83 10.82
CA LEU A 206 -3.55 6.57 11.76
C LEU A 206 -2.75 7.66 11.02
N LEU A 207 -2.90 8.92 11.43
CA LEU A 207 -2.23 10.06 10.81
C LEU A 207 -0.81 10.23 11.37
N VAL A 208 0.04 9.25 11.12
CA VAL A 208 1.46 9.35 11.48
C VAL A 208 2.16 10.46 10.68
N GLY A 209 3.37 10.84 11.07
CA GLY A 209 4.08 12.06 10.60
C GLY A 209 4.29 12.25 9.08
N THR A 210 3.78 11.34 8.26
CA THR A 210 3.60 11.51 6.81
C THR A 210 2.48 12.46 6.42
N PHE A 211 1.50 12.67 7.31
CA PHE A 211 0.44 13.67 7.15
C PHE A 211 0.86 14.96 7.84
N ARG A 212 0.59 16.10 7.21
CA ARG A 212 0.85 17.41 7.78
C ARG A 212 -0.47 18.16 7.98
N PRO A 213 -0.73 18.71 9.17
CA PRO A 213 -1.86 19.60 9.34
C PRO A 213 -1.64 20.87 8.53
N ASP A 214 -2.74 21.48 8.11
CA ASP A 214 -2.77 22.80 7.51
C ASP A 214 -2.23 23.82 8.52
N ALA A 215 -1.29 24.67 8.08
CA ALA A 215 -0.57 25.57 8.98
C ALA A 215 -1.44 26.67 9.60
N GLN A 216 -2.57 27.01 8.98
CA GLN A 216 -3.46 28.06 9.46
C GLN A 216 -4.52 27.51 10.42
N THR A 217 -5.13 26.39 10.04
CA THR A 217 -6.26 25.80 10.79
C THR A 217 -5.83 24.75 11.81
N GLY A 218 -4.65 24.15 11.63
CA GLY A 218 -4.19 23.00 12.41
C GLY A 218 -4.92 21.69 12.05
N ASN A 219 -5.92 21.71 11.17
CA ASN A 219 -6.65 20.52 10.73
C ASN A 219 -5.89 19.78 9.63
N TYR A 220 -6.07 18.47 9.55
CA TYR A 220 -5.60 17.68 8.42
C TYR A 220 -6.61 17.76 7.28
N ARG A 221 -6.15 18.17 6.09
CA ARG A 221 -6.90 18.01 4.85
C ARG A 221 -6.49 16.69 4.22
N LEU A 222 -7.46 15.79 4.06
CA LEU A 222 -7.23 14.43 3.62
C LEU A 222 -7.90 14.19 2.28
N SER A 223 -7.11 13.73 1.32
CA SER A 223 -7.62 13.22 0.05
C SER A 223 -7.67 11.70 0.09
N PHE A 224 -8.79 11.16 -0.34
CA PHE A 224 -8.98 9.73 -0.52
C PHE A 224 -9.26 9.44 -1.99
N ILE A 225 -8.78 8.31 -2.47
CA ILE A 225 -9.13 7.79 -3.79
C ILE A 225 -9.69 6.38 -3.66
N ALA A 226 -10.47 5.96 -4.65
CA ALA A 226 -10.92 4.59 -4.80
C ALA A 226 -11.08 4.26 -6.29
N GLU A 227 -11.11 2.98 -6.64
CA GLU A 227 -11.43 2.54 -7.99
C GLU A 227 -12.91 2.17 -8.09
N LYS A 228 -13.61 2.77 -9.06
CA LYS A 228 -15.01 2.46 -9.38
C LYS A 228 -15.14 2.21 -10.87
N SER A 229 -15.50 0.99 -11.25
CA SER A 229 -15.68 0.60 -12.67
C SER A 229 -14.46 0.92 -13.54
N GLY A 230 -13.25 0.66 -13.02
CA GLY A 230 -11.99 0.89 -13.71
C GLY A 230 -11.56 2.36 -13.80
N LYS A 231 -12.20 3.27 -13.05
CA LYS A 231 -11.84 4.68 -12.97
C LYS A 231 -11.48 5.08 -11.54
N VAL A 232 -10.52 5.98 -11.40
CA VAL A 232 -10.19 6.60 -10.12
C VAL A 232 -11.23 7.66 -9.78
N VAL A 233 -11.80 7.54 -8.58
CA VAL A 233 -12.72 8.52 -7.98
C VAL A 233 -12.07 9.10 -6.73
N THR A 234 -12.37 10.35 -6.40
CA THR A 234 -11.72 11.05 -5.29
C THR A 234 -12.74 11.59 -4.29
N ALA A 235 -12.35 11.65 -3.03
CA ALA A 235 -13.11 12.26 -1.94
C ALA A 235 -12.16 13.12 -1.08
N GLN A 236 -12.70 14.13 -0.40
CA GLN A 236 -11.96 14.97 0.53
C GLN A 236 -12.66 14.93 1.88
N ALA A 237 -11.87 15.02 2.95
CA ALA A 237 -12.35 15.18 4.31
C ALA A 237 -11.37 16.02 5.13
N GLU A 238 -11.84 16.52 6.26
CA GLU A 238 -10.99 17.18 7.25
C GLU A 238 -10.97 16.38 8.55
N ALA A 239 -9.81 16.36 9.21
CA ALA A 239 -9.65 15.73 10.52
C ALA A 239 -9.01 16.67 11.52
N ALA A 240 -9.43 16.57 12.78
CA ALA A 240 -8.91 17.38 13.87
C ALA A 240 -7.44 17.01 14.18
N PRO A 241 -6.64 17.93 14.75
CA PRO A 241 -5.24 17.68 15.08
C PRO A 241 -5.01 16.67 16.20
N ARG A 242 -6.07 16.28 16.93
CA ARG A 242 -5.98 15.45 18.14
C ARG A 242 -7.11 14.43 18.19
N GLY A 243 -6.82 13.30 18.82
CA GLY A 243 -7.78 12.22 19.04
C GLY A 243 -8.17 11.50 17.75
N CYS A 244 -9.31 10.83 17.79
CA CYS A 244 -9.88 10.15 16.63
C CYS A 244 -11.01 11.00 16.04
N THR A 245 -10.88 11.45 14.80
CA THR A 245 -11.97 12.12 14.07
C THR A 245 -12.80 11.07 13.32
N ASP A 246 -14.11 11.09 13.51
CA ASP A 246 -15.04 10.41 12.60
C ASP A 246 -15.40 11.36 11.45
N ILE A 247 -14.99 11.02 10.23
CA ILE A 247 -15.26 11.81 9.03
C ILE A 247 -16.55 11.38 8.31
N GLY A 248 -17.30 10.44 8.90
CA GLY A 248 -18.55 9.93 8.37
C GLY A 248 -18.37 9.21 7.03
N LYS A 249 -19.37 9.35 6.16
CA LYS A 249 -19.38 8.71 4.84
C LYS A 249 -18.62 9.54 3.81
N LEU A 250 -17.59 8.95 3.21
CA LEU A 250 -16.86 9.55 2.09
C LEU A 250 -17.79 9.74 0.87
N LYS A 251 -17.78 10.94 0.32
CA LYS A 251 -18.51 11.31 -0.90
C LYS A 251 -17.54 11.36 -2.07
N PHE A 252 -17.46 10.25 -2.81
CA PHE A 252 -16.60 10.16 -4.00
C PHE A 252 -17.22 10.87 -5.20
N ALA A 253 -16.43 11.73 -5.84
CA ALA A 253 -16.73 12.34 -7.13
C ALA A 253 -15.86 11.70 -8.23
N GLY A 254 -16.37 11.66 -9.47
CA GLY A 254 -15.57 11.24 -10.61
C GLY A 254 -14.35 12.15 -10.76
N GLY A 255 -13.15 11.57 -10.90
CA GLY A 255 -11.96 12.34 -11.25
C GLY A 255 -12.21 13.11 -12.54
N LYS A 256 -11.89 14.42 -12.55
CA LYS A 256 -11.86 15.22 -13.78
C LYS A 256 -10.75 14.74 -14.69
#